data_AF-A0A1W1HW38-F1
#
_entry.id   AF-A0A1W1HW38-F1
#
_cell.length_a   1.000
_cell.length_b   1.000
_cell.length_c   1.000
_cell.angle_alpha   90.00
_cell.angle_beta   90.00
_cell.angle_gamma   90.00
#
_symmetry.space_group_name_H-M   'P 1'
#
loop_
_entity.id
_entity.type
_entity.pdbx_description
1 polymer ?
#
loop_
_entity_poly.entity_id
_entity_poly.type
_entity_poly.pdbx_seq_one_letter_code
_entity_poly.pdbx_strand_id
1 'polypeptide(L)'
;MHKVVTIFLVGILPALLSACLSGRNVHNFIRSSDGRIVKCFEPPPDLILKSGDAKVTAAVKGIGDLLKAEGGVKVEAQKVREVSSGVNNFEVVEFRLCTQYGNDLLSPTQFQKFQDEILPILRSQSSKLSGSETQLRFEADLKEANFIRHPTSKKVRAEFVWILRPVLEDNQLAAHIFIGEASLWDDELLECGESVGGGNSRCQDGGRPIRQKVWSELQENPIILRGGTAGSYVTWMTMLPVGVKVVRLDWDFYQREADDNAFCRPKESPYVPPAGIPLLETAHVSGAPAKGLCYHSYDSRVFAVPS
;
A
#
# COMPACT_ATOMS: atom_id res chain seq x y z
N MET A 1 -29.99 -54.32 41.43
CA MET A 1 -28.51 -54.37 41.35
C MET A 1 -28.08 -53.79 40.02
N HIS A 2 -27.66 -52.52 40.00
CA HIS A 2 -27.27 -51.79 38.80
C HIS A 2 -25.77 -51.50 38.88
N LYS A 3 -25.02 -51.89 37.84
CA LYS A 3 -23.63 -51.48 37.65
C LYS A 3 -23.64 -50.13 36.93
N VAL A 4 -23.10 -49.12 37.60
CA VAL A 4 -22.78 -47.81 37.04
C VAL A 4 -21.48 -47.96 36.24
N VAL A 5 -21.51 -47.59 34.96
CA VAL A 5 -20.32 -47.45 34.11
C VAL A 5 -20.06 -45.95 33.97
N THR A 6 -18.92 -45.51 34.50
CA THR A 6 -18.40 -44.14 34.39
C THR A 6 -17.66 -44.01 33.05
N ILE A 7 -18.16 -43.17 32.14
CA ILE A 7 -17.45 -42.79 30.91
C ILE A 7 -16.86 -41.39 31.14
N PHE A 8 -15.54 -41.28 31.08
CA PHE A 8 -14.82 -40.02 30.96
C PHE A 8 -14.96 -39.50 29.52
N LEU A 9 -15.68 -38.39 29.33
CA LEU A 9 -15.52 -37.55 28.13
C LEU A 9 -14.33 -36.62 28.37
N VAL A 10 -13.19 -36.93 27.76
CA VAL A 10 -12.04 -36.03 27.61
C VAL A 10 -12.25 -35.19 26.36
N GLY A 11 -11.93 -33.91 26.47
CA GLY A 11 -12.47 -32.84 25.64
C GLY A 11 -11.97 -32.80 24.21
N ILE A 12 -12.81 -32.22 23.36
CA ILE A 12 -12.43 -31.66 22.06
C ILE A 12 -13.23 -30.37 21.88
N LEU A 13 -12.57 -29.24 22.09
CA LEU A 13 -12.75 -27.96 21.38
C LEU A 13 -11.49 -27.12 21.69
N PRO A 14 -10.91 -26.35 20.75
CA PRO A 14 -11.67 -25.49 19.83
C PRO A 14 -11.21 -25.57 18.37
N ALA A 15 -12.12 -25.94 17.47
CA ALA A 15 -12.03 -25.61 16.05
C ALA A 15 -12.81 -24.32 15.78
N LEU A 16 -12.36 -23.19 16.33
CA LEU A 16 -12.95 -21.86 16.06
C LEU A 16 -11.87 -20.78 16.14
N LEU A 17 -10.98 -20.75 15.15
CA LEU A 17 -10.13 -19.60 14.81
C LEU A 17 -10.03 -19.54 13.28
N SER A 18 -11.12 -19.20 12.60
CA SER A 18 -11.09 -18.98 11.15
C SER A 18 -12.25 -18.08 10.71
N ALA A 19 -12.28 -16.86 11.21
CA ALA A 19 -13.15 -15.81 10.67
C ALA A 19 -12.51 -14.45 10.98
N CYS A 20 -11.47 -14.06 10.24
CA CYS A 20 -10.97 -12.68 10.11
C CYS A 20 -9.85 -12.55 9.04
N LEU A 21 -9.96 -13.25 7.91
CA LEU A 21 -9.07 -13.05 6.75
C LEU A 21 -9.92 -12.58 5.56
N SER A 22 -10.37 -11.33 5.65
CA SER A 22 -11.15 -10.68 4.59
C SER A 22 -10.22 -10.33 3.42
N GLY A 23 -10.45 -10.96 2.26
CA GLY A 23 -9.90 -10.54 0.96
C GLY A 23 -8.88 -11.48 0.29
N ARG A 24 -8.38 -12.52 0.95
CA ARG A 24 -7.48 -13.50 0.31
C ARG A 24 -8.27 -14.66 -0.26
N ASN A 25 -7.96 -15.04 -1.50
CA ASN A 25 -8.50 -16.27 -2.07
C ASN A 25 -7.95 -17.48 -1.31
N VAL A 26 -8.82 -18.46 -1.05
CA VAL A 26 -8.45 -19.72 -0.39
C VAL A 26 -8.56 -20.84 -1.39
N HIS A 27 -7.46 -21.56 -1.60
CA HIS A 27 -7.44 -22.79 -2.37
C HIS A 27 -7.65 -23.98 -1.44
N ASN A 28 -8.64 -24.80 -1.76
CA ASN A 28 -8.91 -26.04 -1.05
C ASN A 28 -8.33 -27.19 -1.86
N PHE A 29 -7.42 -27.95 -1.27
CA PHE A 29 -6.85 -29.16 -1.84
C PHE A 29 -7.38 -30.37 -1.06
N ILE A 30 -7.86 -31.38 -1.76
CA ILE A 30 -8.20 -32.68 -1.15
C ILE A 30 -6.97 -33.56 -1.32
N ARG A 31 -6.33 -33.92 -0.21
CA ARG A 31 -5.19 -34.84 -0.24
C ARG A 31 -5.67 -36.23 -0.64
N SER A 32 -5.07 -36.78 -1.68
CA SER A 32 -5.37 -38.12 -2.19
C SER A 32 -4.94 -39.20 -1.19
N SER A 33 -3.93 -38.91 -0.36
CA SER A 33 -3.39 -39.87 0.60
C SER A 33 -4.26 -40.13 1.84
N ASP A 34 -4.98 -39.12 2.35
CA ASP A 34 -5.75 -39.22 3.60
C ASP A 34 -7.16 -38.61 3.52
N GLY A 35 -7.57 -38.11 2.34
CA GLY A 35 -8.86 -37.48 2.12
C GLY A 35 -9.06 -36.15 2.84
N ARG A 36 -8.03 -35.60 3.51
CA ARG A 36 -8.15 -34.35 4.27
C ARG A 36 -8.18 -33.15 3.34
N ILE A 37 -9.00 -32.18 3.71
CA ILE A 37 -9.06 -30.88 3.05
C ILE A 37 -7.98 -29.97 3.65
N VAL A 38 -7.02 -29.57 2.82
CA VAL A 38 -5.98 -28.60 3.13
C VAL A 38 -6.40 -27.25 2.55
N LYS A 39 -6.36 -26.20 3.38
CA LYS A 39 -6.69 -24.83 2.98
C LYS A 39 -5.39 -24.03 2.83
N CYS A 40 -5.15 -23.49 1.65
CA CYS A 40 -3.98 -22.67 1.35
C CYS A 40 -4.41 -21.25 0.95
N PHE A 41 -3.85 -20.25 1.60
CA PHE A 41 -4.21 -18.84 1.37
C PHE A 41 -3.31 -18.24 0.30
N GLU A 42 -3.88 -17.69 -0.77
CA GLU A 42 -3.10 -16.96 -1.76
C GLU A 42 -2.37 -15.78 -1.11
N PRO A 43 -1.16 -15.46 -1.58
CA PRO A 43 -0.50 -14.21 -1.21
C PRO A 43 -1.31 -13.01 -1.73
N PRO A 44 -1.23 -11.84 -1.05
CA PRO A 44 -1.77 -10.58 -1.54
C PRO A 44 -1.42 -10.28 -3.02
N PRO A 45 -2.36 -9.72 -3.82
CA PRO A 45 -2.19 -9.54 -5.27
C PRO A 45 -1.09 -8.54 -5.67
N ASP A 46 -0.64 -7.70 -4.74
CA ASP A 46 0.49 -6.77 -4.85
C ASP A 46 1.86 -7.47 -4.82
N LEU A 47 1.92 -8.75 -4.43
CA LEU A 47 3.13 -9.58 -4.48
C LEU A 47 3.32 -10.21 -5.87
N ILE A 48 3.55 -9.38 -6.88
CA ILE A 48 3.97 -9.86 -8.20
C ILE A 48 5.46 -10.20 -8.16
N LEU A 49 5.79 -11.48 -8.30
CA LEU A 49 7.17 -11.97 -8.51
C LEU A 49 7.75 -11.37 -9.80
N LYS A 50 8.47 -10.24 -9.68
CA LYS A 50 9.40 -9.78 -10.73
C LYS A 50 10.80 -10.28 -10.39
N SER A 51 11.33 -11.16 -11.24
CA SER A 51 12.65 -11.76 -11.14
C SER A 51 13.76 -10.69 -11.15
N GLY A 52 14.60 -10.67 -10.12
CA GLY A 52 15.73 -9.74 -9.97
C GLY A 52 16.49 -10.00 -8.66
N ASP A 53 17.80 -9.74 -8.68
CA ASP A 53 18.87 -10.61 -8.16
C ASP A 53 19.50 -10.24 -6.78
N ALA A 54 20.16 -11.24 -6.14
CA ALA A 54 21.41 -11.22 -5.36
C ALA A 54 21.49 -11.42 -3.81
N LYS A 55 20.46 -11.20 -2.97
CA LYS A 55 20.63 -11.37 -1.49
C LYS A 55 19.91 -12.56 -0.82
N VAL A 56 18.96 -13.19 -1.50
CA VAL A 56 18.15 -14.32 -0.97
C VAL A 56 18.87 -15.68 -1.08
N THR A 57 19.97 -15.73 -1.82
CA THR A 57 20.74 -16.95 -2.13
C THR A 57 21.28 -17.65 -0.89
N ALA A 58 21.58 -16.93 0.20
CA ALA A 58 22.07 -17.55 1.44
C ALA A 58 20.96 -18.29 2.22
N ALA A 59 19.76 -17.71 2.32
CA ALA A 59 18.64 -18.30 3.05
C ALA A 59 18.01 -19.48 2.27
N VAL A 60 17.86 -19.35 0.95
CA VAL A 60 17.36 -20.43 0.09
C VAL A 60 18.35 -21.59 0.01
N LYS A 61 19.66 -21.31 0.05
CA LYS A 61 20.69 -22.35 0.13
C LYS A 61 20.64 -23.08 1.47
N GLY A 62 20.45 -22.37 2.59
CA GLY A 62 20.21 -22.99 3.89
C GLY A 62 18.97 -23.90 3.93
N ILE A 63 17.84 -23.45 3.33
CA ILE A 63 16.60 -24.24 3.23
C ILE A 63 16.79 -25.46 2.30
N GLY A 64 17.46 -25.28 1.16
CA GLY A 64 17.75 -26.35 0.21
C GLY A 64 18.70 -27.41 0.76
N ASP A 65 19.68 -27.00 1.56
CA ASP A 65 20.64 -27.91 2.21
C ASP A 65 19.97 -28.68 3.37
N LEU A 66 19.07 -28.04 4.14
CA LEU A 66 18.24 -28.69 5.16
C LEU A 66 17.32 -29.77 4.57
N LEU A 67 16.70 -29.51 3.42
CA LEU A 67 15.80 -30.48 2.76
C LEU A 67 16.56 -31.63 2.08
N LYS A 68 17.80 -31.39 1.61
CA LYS A 68 18.66 -32.43 1.01
C LYS A 68 19.29 -33.35 2.04
N ALA A 69 19.62 -32.85 3.23
CA ALA A 69 20.34 -33.61 4.24
C ALA A 69 19.50 -34.73 4.89
N GLU A 70 18.18 -34.61 4.96
CA GLU A 70 17.35 -35.49 5.81
C GLU A 70 16.38 -36.42 5.06
N GLY A 71 16.13 -36.21 3.76
CA GLY A 71 15.05 -36.91 3.04
C GLY A 71 15.46 -37.87 1.92
N GLY A 72 16.73 -37.91 1.50
CA GLY A 72 17.16 -38.69 0.33
C GLY A 72 16.47 -38.29 -0.99
N VAL A 73 15.68 -37.20 -1.00
CA VAL A 73 15.03 -36.67 -2.18
C VAL A 73 16.09 -35.98 -3.02
N LYS A 74 16.30 -36.47 -4.24
CA LYS A 74 17.13 -35.83 -5.25
C LYS A 74 16.41 -34.57 -5.75
N VAL A 75 16.38 -33.54 -4.92
CA VAL A 75 15.97 -32.21 -5.35
C VAL A 75 17.13 -31.68 -6.18
N GLU A 76 17.10 -31.95 -7.49
CA GLU A 76 17.77 -31.07 -8.44
C GLU A 76 17.13 -29.70 -8.25
N ALA A 77 17.78 -28.89 -7.41
CA ALA A 77 17.55 -27.47 -7.37
C ALA A 77 17.98 -26.94 -8.74
N GLN A 78 17.10 -27.09 -9.74
CA GLN A 78 17.10 -26.16 -10.86
C GLN A 78 17.14 -24.79 -10.22
N LYS A 79 18.13 -23.99 -10.62
CA LYS A 79 18.30 -22.60 -10.20
C LYS A 79 17.00 -21.87 -10.54
N VAL A 80 16.04 -21.88 -9.60
CA VAL A 80 14.84 -21.07 -9.69
C VAL A 80 15.35 -19.65 -9.57
N ARG A 81 15.25 -18.91 -10.68
CA ARG A 81 15.66 -17.51 -10.85
C ARG A 81 15.43 -16.72 -9.57
N GLU A 82 16.44 -15.93 -9.20
CA GLU A 82 16.45 -15.14 -7.97
C GLU A 82 15.13 -14.38 -7.74
N VAL A 83 14.59 -14.61 -6.54
CA VAL A 83 13.45 -13.90 -5.98
C VAL A 83 14.00 -12.72 -5.17
N SER A 84 13.49 -11.52 -5.46
CA SER A 84 13.89 -10.26 -4.85
C SER A 84 13.76 -10.29 -3.32
N SER A 85 14.70 -9.67 -2.60
CA SER A 85 14.70 -9.53 -1.15
C SER A 85 13.66 -8.49 -0.69
N GLY A 86 12.39 -8.91 -0.62
CA GLY A 86 11.30 -8.12 -0.02
C GLY A 86 10.67 -8.87 1.15
N VAL A 87 10.39 -8.16 2.24
CA VAL A 87 10.05 -8.67 3.59
C VAL A 87 8.68 -9.39 3.67
N ASN A 88 7.95 -9.51 2.55
CA ASN A 88 6.64 -10.20 2.46
C ASN A 88 6.70 -11.56 1.75
N ASN A 89 7.90 -12.06 1.42
CA ASN A 89 8.08 -13.32 0.68
C ASN A 89 7.70 -14.59 1.46
N PHE A 90 7.50 -14.52 2.78
CA PHE A 90 7.13 -15.71 3.55
C PHE A 90 5.72 -16.20 3.21
N GLU A 91 4.79 -15.30 2.86
CA GLU A 91 3.42 -15.69 2.48
C GLU A 91 3.42 -16.47 1.15
N VAL A 92 4.31 -16.12 0.22
CA VAL A 92 4.52 -16.85 -1.04
C VAL A 92 5.13 -18.23 -0.77
N VAL A 93 6.10 -18.32 0.13
CA VAL A 93 6.73 -19.59 0.54
C VAL A 93 5.73 -20.48 1.28
N GLU A 94 4.94 -19.91 2.19
CA GLU A 94 3.87 -20.58 2.94
C GLU A 94 2.80 -21.13 1.98
N PHE A 95 2.33 -20.32 1.03
CA PHE A 95 1.36 -20.75 0.01
C PHE A 95 1.89 -21.90 -0.86
N ARG A 96 3.14 -21.81 -1.32
CA ARG A 96 3.75 -22.84 -2.17
C ARG A 96 3.91 -24.17 -1.44
N LEU A 97 4.40 -24.14 -0.20
CA LEU A 97 4.57 -25.36 0.61
C LEU A 97 3.21 -25.95 1.03
N CYS A 98 2.23 -25.11 1.32
CA CYS A 98 0.86 -25.56 1.56
C CYS A 98 0.28 -26.26 0.32
N THR A 99 0.46 -25.68 -0.87
CA THR A 99 -0.01 -26.25 -2.14
C THR A 99 0.68 -27.59 -2.42
N GLN A 100 1.99 -27.69 -2.19
CA GLN A 100 2.72 -28.95 -2.34
C GLN A 100 2.22 -30.03 -1.37
N TYR A 101 1.93 -29.67 -0.12
CA TYR A 101 1.33 -30.57 0.85
C TYR A 101 -0.08 -31.03 0.45
N GLY A 102 -0.92 -30.09 -0.01
CA GLY A 102 -2.26 -30.37 -0.52
C GLY A 102 -2.27 -31.33 -1.73
N ASN A 103 -1.21 -31.32 -2.54
CA ASN A 103 -1.03 -32.20 -3.70
C ASN A 103 -0.20 -33.47 -3.40
N ASP A 104 -0.03 -33.84 -2.13
CA ASP A 104 0.73 -35.02 -1.70
C ASP A 104 2.21 -35.05 -2.15
N LEU A 105 2.78 -33.90 -2.49
CA LEU A 105 4.20 -33.75 -2.82
C LEU A 105 5.08 -33.58 -1.58
N LEU A 106 4.49 -33.16 -0.45
CA LEU A 106 5.14 -33.09 0.85
C LEU A 106 4.47 -34.06 1.82
N SER A 107 5.28 -34.74 2.65
CA SER A 107 4.75 -35.59 3.70
C SER A 107 4.14 -34.75 4.84
N PRO A 108 3.21 -35.31 5.64
CA PRO A 108 2.70 -34.65 6.85
C PRO A 108 3.80 -34.22 7.81
N THR A 109 4.83 -35.05 7.99
CA THR A 109 5.96 -34.76 8.88
C THR A 109 6.81 -33.59 8.37
N GLN A 110 7.05 -33.50 7.06
CA GLN A 110 7.78 -32.39 6.45
C GLN A 110 7.00 -31.08 6.54
N PHE A 111 5.69 -31.13 6.28
CA PHE A 111 4.84 -29.94 6.38
C PHE A 111 4.70 -29.46 7.83
N GLN A 112 4.55 -30.38 8.78
CA GLN A 112 4.52 -30.07 10.22
C GLN A 112 5.84 -29.44 10.67
N LYS A 113 6.99 -29.99 10.24
CA LYS A 113 8.31 -29.42 10.54
C LYS A 113 8.45 -27.99 9.98
N PHE A 114 7.97 -27.74 8.76
CA PHE A 114 7.93 -26.38 8.21
C PHE A 114 7.08 -25.43 9.06
N GLN A 115 5.88 -25.86 9.47
CA GLN A 115 4.96 -25.06 10.31
C GLN A 115 5.57 -24.72 11.68
N ASP A 116 6.23 -25.70 12.31
CA ASP A 116 6.68 -25.57 13.69
C ASP A 116 8.08 -24.92 13.80
N GLU A 117 8.98 -25.18 12.86
CA GLU A 117 10.38 -24.75 12.96
C GLU A 117 10.72 -23.59 12.03
N ILE A 118 10.25 -23.63 10.78
CA ILE A 118 10.71 -22.71 9.72
C ILE A 118 9.82 -21.46 9.65
N LEU A 119 8.51 -21.65 9.63
CA LEU A 119 7.54 -20.56 9.49
C LEU A 119 7.65 -19.52 10.62
N PRO A 120 7.85 -19.88 11.90
CA PRO A 120 8.03 -18.90 12.97
C PRO A 120 9.31 -18.09 12.82
N ILE A 121 10.39 -18.69 12.31
CA ILE A 121 11.65 -17.99 12.05
C ILE A 121 11.45 -16.96 10.94
N LEU A 122 10.80 -17.34 9.84
CA LEU A 122 10.48 -16.43 8.73
C LEU A 122 9.62 -15.24 9.21
N ARG A 123 8.60 -15.51 10.04
CA ARG A 123 7.76 -14.47 10.64
C ARG A 123 8.54 -13.57 11.61
N SER A 124 9.44 -14.14 12.41
CA SER A 124 10.25 -13.38 13.38
C SER A 124 11.35 -12.51 12.74
N GLN A 125 11.88 -12.91 11.59
CA GLN A 125 12.83 -12.11 10.83
C GLN A 125 12.13 -10.95 10.12
N SER A 126 10.91 -11.18 9.63
CA SER A 126 10.05 -10.12 9.09
C SER A 126 9.75 -9.05 10.16
N SER A 127 9.43 -9.45 11.40
CA SER A 127 9.15 -8.51 12.48
C SER A 127 10.39 -7.81 13.05
N LYS A 128 11.58 -8.41 13.02
CA LYS A 128 12.82 -7.77 13.50
C LYS A 128 13.39 -6.71 12.54
N LEU A 129 12.99 -6.73 11.27
CA LEU A 129 13.35 -5.70 10.29
C LEU A 129 12.46 -4.45 10.38
N SER A 130 11.45 -4.42 11.25
CA SER A 130 10.51 -3.30 11.38
C SER A 130 11.03 -2.13 12.24
N GLY A 131 12.28 -2.17 12.72
CA GLY A 131 12.88 -1.09 13.54
C GLY A 131 13.61 0.00 12.75
N SER A 132 13.84 -0.18 11.44
CA SER A 132 14.32 0.85 10.52
C SER A 132 13.18 1.24 9.61
N GLU A 133 12.94 2.54 9.40
CA GLU A 133 11.95 3.12 8.48
C GLU A 133 11.72 2.20 7.25
N THR A 134 10.68 1.35 7.32
CA THR A 134 10.41 0.30 6.31
C THR A 134 9.61 0.83 5.14
N GLN A 135 9.30 2.12 5.15
CA GLN A 135 8.43 2.77 4.20
C GLN A 135 9.12 3.99 3.62
N LEU A 136 9.12 4.08 2.30
CA LEU A 136 9.61 5.27 1.62
C LEU A 136 8.58 6.37 1.80
N ARG A 137 9.04 7.57 2.17
CA ARG A 137 8.23 8.78 2.07
C ARG A 137 8.46 9.45 0.72
N PHE A 138 7.55 10.35 0.36
CA PHE A 138 7.65 11.12 -0.87
C PHE A 138 7.39 12.61 -0.64
N GLU A 139 7.91 13.43 -1.54
CA GLU A 139 7.62 14.86 -1.65
C GLU A 139 7.00 15.12 -3.02
N ALA A 140 5.98 15.98 -3.05
CA ALA A 140 5.31 16.43 -4.27
C ALA A 140 5.67 17.88 -4.54
N ASP A 141 6.55 18.11 -5.51
CA ASP A 141 7.00 19.43 -5.89
C ASP A 141 6.34 19.89 -7.19
N LEU A 142 5.86 21.14 -7.23
CA LEU A 142 5.50 21.77 -8.48
C LEU A 142 6.77 22.12 -9.27
N LYS A 143 6.98 21.41 -10.38
CA LYS A 143 8.13 21.58 -11.28
C LYS A 143 7.91 22.69 -12.29
N GLU A 144 6.73 22.71 -12.93
CA GLU A 144 6.41 23.66 -13.99
C GLU A 144 4.97 24.17 -13.86
N ALA A 145 4.78 25.45 -14.16
CA ALA A 145 3.47 26.11 -14.27
C ALA A 145 3.48 27.01 -15.51
N ASN A 146 2.71 26.63 -16.53
CA ASN A 146 2.67 27.31 -17.82
C ASN A 146 1.29 27.93 -18.04
N PHE A 147 1.27 29.19 -18.48
CA PHE A 147 0.04 29.93 -18.80
C PHE A 147 0.06 30.32 -20.28
N ILE A 148 -0.82 29.70 -21.06
CA ILE A 148 -0.86 29.85 -22.51
C ILE A 148 -2.14 30.58 -22.89
N ARG A 149 -2.00 31.79 -23.41
CA ARG A 149 -3.13 32.60 -23.86
C ARG A 149 -3.67 32.08 -25.19
N HIS A 150 -4.97 31.87 -25.25
CA HIS A 150 -5.62 31.54 -26.52
C HIS A 150 -5.66 32.78 -27.42
N PRO A 151 -5.18 32.71 -28.68
CA PRO A 151 -5.04 33.88 -29.55
C PRO A 151 -6.33 34.66 -29.76
N THR A 152 -7.48 33.97 -29.80
CA THR A 152 -8.76 34.54 -30.20
C THR A 152 -9.78 34.73 -29.07
N SER A 153 -9.64 34.07 -27.91
CA SER A 153 -10.75 33.96 -26.94
C SER A 153 -10.54 34.66 -25.61
N LYS A 154 -9.41 35.38 -25.43
CA LYS A 154 -8.94 35.95 -24.15
C LYS A 154 -8.85 34.93 -23.00
N LYS A 155 -9.12 33.65 -23.23
CA LYS A 155 -9.00 32.58 -22.25
C LYS A 155 -7.53 32.20 -22.08
N VAL A 156 -7.16 31.79 -20.88
CA VAL A 156 -5.82 31.28 -20.56
C VAL A 156 -5.94 29.79 -20.25
N ARG A 157 -5.13 28.97 -20.91
CA ARG A 157 -4.91 27.57 -20.55
C ARG A 157 -3.76 27.53 -19.55
N ALA A 158 -4.02 26.98 -18.37
CA ALA A 158 -2.98 26.71 -17.38
C ALA A 158 -2.59 25.22 -17.46
N GLU A 159 -1.30 24.96 -17.35
CA GLU A 159 -0.71 23.62 -17.31
C GLU A 159 0.25 23.54 -16.12
N PHE A 160 0.01 22.58 -15.24
CA PHE A 160 0.77 22.35 -14.02
C PHE A 160 1.39 20.97 -14.08
N VAL A 161 2.69 20.88 -13.79
CA VAL A 161 3.44 19.62 -13.76
C VAL A 161 4.07 19.47 -12.39
N TRP A 162 3.68 18.43 -11.67
CA TRP A 162 4.29 18.02 -10.43
C TRP A 162 5.28 16.89 -10.67
N ILE A 163 6.31 16.86 -9.84
CA ILE A 163 7.20 15.71 -9.70
C ILE A 163 7.04 15.14 -8.30
N LEU A 164 6.68 13.87 -8.22
CA LEU A 164 6.60 13.11 -6.98
C LEU A 164 7.94 12.40 -6.79
N ARG A 165 8.71 12.79 -5.78
CA ARG A 165 10.07 12.30 -5.53
C ARG A 165 10.13 11.43 -4.28
N PRO A 166 10.89 10.33 -4.30
CA PRO A 166 11.19 9.60 -3.08
C PRO A 166 12.10 10.45 -2.18
N VAL A 167 11.83 10.47 -0.87
CA VAL A 167 12.67 11.20 0.11
C VAL A 167 13.97 10.45 0.39
N LEU A 168 13.94 9.12 0.31
CA LEU A 168 15.11 8.27 0.54
C LEU A 168 15.63 7.66 -0.77
N GLU A 169 16.95 7.46 -0.83
CA GLU A 169 17.61 6.82 -1.97
C GLU A 169 17.55 5.28 -1.93
N ASP A 170 16.98 4.69 -0.87
CA ASP A 170 16.93 3.23 -0.71
C ASP A 170 15.97 2.57 -1.71
N ASN A 171 16.54 1.95 -2.74
CA ASN A 171 15.81 1.28 -3.81
C ASN A 171 15.01 0.04 -3.39
N GLN A 172 15.18 -0.44 -2.15
CA GLN A 172 14.37 -1.51 -1.59
C GLN A 172 13.03 -1.02 -1.05
N LEU A 173 12.93 0.29 -0.76
CA LEU A 173 11.70 0.90 -0.26
C LEU A 173 10.85 1.42 -1.42
N ALA A 174 9.53 1.43 -1.21
CA ALA A 174 8.58 2.02 -2.14
C ALA A 174 7.49 2.82 -1.40
N ALA A 175 6.94 3.82 -2.09
CA ALA A 175 5.79 4.60 -1.66
C ALA A 175 4.68 4.44 -2.69
N HIS A 176 3.46 4.18 -2.23
CA HIS A 176 2.28 4.06 -3.09
C HIS A 176 1.40 5.30 -2.99
N ILE A 177 1.40 6.17 -4.00
CA ILE A 177 0.52 7.35 -4.05
C ILE A 177 -0.78 6.94 -4.73
N PHE A 178 -1.89 7.00 -3.98
CA PHE A 178 -3.18 6.41 -4.39
C PHE A 178 -4.30 7.43 -4.56
N ILE A 179 -4.10 8.66 -4.13
CA ILE A 179 -5.01 9.77 -4.42
C ILE A 179 -4.23 11.07 -4.37
N GLY A 180 -4.67 12.04 -5.16
CA GLY A 180 -4.25 13.42 -5.01
C GLY A 180 -5.36 14.37 -5.41
N GLU A 181 -5.16 15.63 -5.05
CA GLU A 181 -6.00 16.76 -5.45
C GLU A 181 -5.13 17.96 -5.80
N ALA A 182 -5.58 18.75 -6.76
CA ALA A 182 -5.14 20.12 -6.93
C ALA A 182 -6.35 21.05 -7.05
N SER A 183 -6.28 22.18 -6.37
CA SER A 183 -7.32 23.21 -6.34
C SER A 183 -6.75 24.55 -6.75
N LEU A 184 -7.45 25.24 -7.67
CA LEU A 184 -7.10 26.56 -8.17
C LEU A 184 -8.11 27.57 -7.66
N TRP A 185 -7.61 28.60 -7.01
CA TRP A 185 -8.39 29.67 -6.40
C TRP A 185 -8.10 30.99 -7.10
N ASP A 186 -9.09 31.87 -7.10
CA ASP A 186 -8.89 33.26 -7.49
C ASP A 186 -8.37 33.98 -6.25
N ASP A 187 -7.09 34.28 -6.22
CA ASP A 187 -6.45 34.81 -5.01
C ASP A 187 -6.97 36.23 -4.70
N GLU A 188 -7.48 36.96 -5.71
CA GLU A 188 -8.12 38.27 -5.51
C GLU A 188 -9.48 38.16 -4.79
N LEU A 189 -10.15 37.01 -4.89
CA LEU A 189 -11.45 36.75 -4.26
C LEU A 189 -11.32 36.03 -2.90
N LEU A 190 -10.11 35.62 -2.52
CA LEU A 190 -9.85 35.08 -1.20
C LEU A 190 -9.80 36.26 -0.21
N GLU A 191 -10.93 36.54 0.44
CA GLU A 191 -11.01 37.50 1.56
C GLU A 191 -10.26 36.93 2.78
N CYS A 192 -8.92 37.00 2.76
CA CYS A 192 -8.10 36.77 3.93
C CYS A 192 -8.22 37.99 4.84
N GLY A 193 -9.28 38.05 5.65
CA GLY A 193 -9.43 39.10 6.66
C GLY A 193 -8.19 39.15 7.56
N GLU A 194 -7.55 40.32 7.64
CA GLU A 194 -6.48 40.58 8.61
C GLU A 194 -7.07 40.39 10.02
N SER A 195 -6.80 39.26 10.65
CA SER A 195 -7.06 39.12 12.08
C SER A 195 -6.03 39.96 12.83
N VAL A 196 -6.43 41.20 13.16
CA VAL A 196 -5.71 42.06 14.09
C VAL A 196 -5.73 41.36 15.46
N GLY A 197 -4.70 40.56 15.74
CA GLY A 197 -4.50 39.89 17.02
C GLY A 197 -4.24 38.39 16.90
N GLY A 198 -2.97 38.05 16.68
CA GLY A 198 -2.29 36.79 17.07
C GLY A 198 -3.12 35.50 17.11
N GLY A 199 -3.01 34.70 16.04
CA GLY A 199 -3.33 33.27 16.06
C GLY A 199 -4.15 32.83 14.85
N ASN A 200 -3.46 32.35 13.81
CA ASN A 200 -4.01 31.67 12.64
C ASN A 200 -5.13 32.44 11.89
N SER A 201 -4.74 33.39 11.04
CA SER A 201 -5.61 33.90 9.97
C SER A 201 -5.95 32.76 9.00
N ARG A 202 -6.94 31.93 9.34
CA ARG A 202 -7.60 31.09 8.34
C ARG A 202 -8.41 32.03 7.47
N CYS A 203 -7.96 32.25 6.24
CA CYS A 203 -8.83 32.83 5.21
C CYS A 203 -10.13 32.02 5.27
N GLN A 204 -11.28 32.67 5.48
CA GLN A 204 -12.53 31.91 5.52
C GLN A 204 -12.72 31.32 4.13
N ASP A 205 -12.66 29.99 4.04
CA ASP A 205 -12.87 29.15 2.84
C ASP A 205 -14.31 29.24 2.31
N GLY A 206 -14.92 30.43 2.28
CA GLY A 206 -16.25 30.67 1.74
C GLY A 206 -16.28 30.62 0.20
N GLY A 207 -15.13 30.77 -0.44
CA GLY A 207 -14.97 30.58 -1.88
C GLY A 207 -15.02 29.10 -2.25
N ARG A 208 -15.53 28.78 -3.45
CA ARG A 208 -15.23 27.49 -4.10
C ARG A 208 -14.00 27.68 -4.97
N PRO A 209 -13.13 26.66 -5.14
CA PRO A 209 -12.05 26.75 -6.10
C PRO A 209 -12.63 26.99 -7.50
N ILE A 210 -11.97 27.83 -8.29
CA ILE A 210 -12.31 28.09 -9.69
C ILE A 210 -12.31 26.76 -10.46
N ARG A 211 -11.31 25.93 -10.17
CA ARG A 211 -11.08 24.62 -10.77
C ARG A 211 -10.51 23.69 -9.72
N GLN A 212 -10.88 22.43 -9.82
CA GLN A 212 -10.39 21.37 -8.96
C GLN A 212 -10.16 20.12 -9.80
N LYS A 213 -9.09 19.39 -9.51
CA LYS A 213 -8.80 18.08 -10.09
C LYS A 213 -8.52 17.12 -8.95
N VAL A 214 -9.35 16.09 -8.86
CA VAL A 214 -9.09 14.91 -8.05
C VAL A 214 -8.56 13.83 -8.99
N TRP A 215 -7.46 13.18 -8.63
CA TRP A 215 -6.93 12.01 -9.34
C TRP A 215 -7.44 10.72 -8.69
N SER A 216 -8.76 10.49 -8.74
CA SER A 216 -9.38 9.28 -8.18
C SER A 216 -8.95 8.01 -8.91
N GLU A 217 -8.52 8.13 -10.17
CA GLU A 217 -7.95 7.04 -10.96
C GLU A 217 -6.72 6.37 -10.31
N LEU A 218 -6.03 7.09 -9.42
CA LEU A 218 -4.88 6.57 -8.67
C LEU A 218 -5.27 5.52 -7.62
N GLN A 219 -6.55 5.43 -7.25
CA GLN A 219 -7.01 4.40 -6.30
C GLN A 219 -6.92 3.01 -6.92
N GLU A 220 -7.25 2.90 -8.21
CA GLU A 220 -7.16 1.66 -8.98
C GLU A 220 -5.73 1.43 -9.49
N ASN A 221 -5.03 2.50 -9.87
CA ASN A 221 -3.69 2.46 -10.45
C ASN A 221 -2.74 3.41 -9.71
N PRO A 222 -2.25 3.02 -8.51
CA PRO A 222 -1.40 3.90 -7.71
C PRO A 222 -0.05 4.14 -8.39
N ILE A 223 0.51 5.34 -8.17
CA ILE A 223 1.88 5.64 -8.56
C ILE A 223 2.81 4.97 -7.55
N ILE A 224 3.68 4.09 -8.04
CA ILE A 224 4.69 3.40 -7.24
C ILE A 224 6.01 4.13 -7.39
N LEU A 225 6.42 4.89 -6.36
CA LEU A 225 7.76 5.46 -6.29
C LEU A 225 8.69 4.49 -5.60
N ARG A 226 9.89 4.30 -6.15
CA ARG A 226 10.96 3.53 -5.49
C ARG A 226 12.09 4.46 -5.12
N GLY A 227 12.80 4.15 -4.02
CA GLY A 227 13.94 4.95 -3.62
C GLY A 227 15.03 4.94 -4.70
N GLY A 228 15.76 6.06 -4.79
CA GLY A 228 16.81 6.25 -5.79
C GLY A 228 16.31 6.42 -7.23
N THR A 229 14.99 6.51 -7.44
CA THR A 229 14.42 6.91 -8.74
C THR A 229 14.33 8.43 -8.85
N ALA A 230 14.30 8.94 -10.09
CA ALA A 230 14.14 10.37 -10.35
C ALA A 230 12.74 10.93 -9.97
N GLY A 231 11.81 10.07 -9.59
CA GLY A 231 10.42 10.41 -9.32
C GLY A 231 9.46 10.08 -10.47
N SER A 232 8.18 10.44 -10.29
CA SER A 232 7.12 10.31 -11.29
C SER A 232 6.46 11.66 -11.54
N TYR A 233 5.90 11.84 -12.73
CA TYR A 233 5.27 13.10 -13.13
C TYR A 233 3.76 12.99 -13.11
N VAL A 234 3.10 14.04 -12.60
CA VAL A 234 1.65 14.22 -12.68
C VAL A 234 1.39 15.55 -13.36
N THR A 235 0.46 15.58 -14.30
CA THR A 235 0.13 16.79 -15.06
C THR A 235 -1.36 17.11 -14.94
N TRP A 236 -1.68 18.39 -14.82
CA TRP A 236 -3.04 18.90 -14.92
C TRP A 236 -3.11 20.08 -15.89
N MET A 237 -4.04 20.01 -16.84
CA MET A 237 -4.37 21.11 -17.73
C MET A 237 -5.79 21.59 -17.48
N THR A 238 -5.98 22.91 -17.42
CA THR A 238 -7.30 23.51 -17.22
C THR A 238 -7.44 24.87 -17.89
N MET A 239 -8.68 25.31 -18.08
CA MET A 239 -9.00 26.62 -18.62
C MET A 239 -9.42 27.57 -17.50
N LEU A 240 -8.71 28.70 -17.39
CA LEU A 240 -9.04 29.78 -16.46
C LEU A 240 -10.20 30.64 -17.00
N PRO A 241 -11.11 31.12 -16.15
CA PRO A 241 -12.08 32.14 -16.51
C PRO A 241 -11.40 33.42 -17.01
N VAL A 242 -12.12 34.18 -17.83
CA VAL A 242 -11.63 35.48 -18.31
C VAL A 242 -11.60 36.46 -17.14
N GLY A 243 -10.51 37.22 -17.02
CA GLY A 243 -10.36 38.28 -16.02
C GLY A 243 -9.61 37.88 -14.75
N VAL A 244 -9.32 36.59 -14.55
CA VAL A 244 -8.48 36.12 -13.44
C VAL A 244 -7.05 36.60 -13.64
N LYS A 245 -6.51 37.31 -12.65
CA LYS A 245 -5.15 37.89 -12.69
C LYS A 245 -4.17 37.20 -11.78
N VAL A 246 -4.64 36.63 -10.67
CA VAL A 246 -3.80 35.94 -9.69
C VAL A 246 -4.50 34.64 -9.33
N VAL A 247 -3.75 33.54 -9.40
CA VAL A 247 -4.26 32.23 -8.98
C VAL A 247 -3.41 31.66 -7.86
N ARG A 248 -4.06 31.08 -6.86
CA ARG A 248 -3.42 30.20 -5.88
C ARG A 248 -3.68 28.76 -6.27
N LEU A 249 -2.64 27.96 -6.37
CA LEU A 249 -2.68 26.53 -6.61
C LEU A 249 -2.31 25.82 -5.31
N ASP A 250 -3.24 25.08 -4.76
CA ASP A 250 -3.01 24.16 -3.65
C ASP A 250 -2.97 22.74 -4.19
N TRP A 251 -2.09 21.89 -3.68
CA TRP A 251 -2.09 20.47 -4.03
C TRP A 251 -1.81 19.60 -2.82
N ASP A 252 -2.36 18.39 -2.86
CA ASP A 252 -2.20 17.40 -1.83
C ASP A 252 -2.15 16.00 -2.46
N PHE A 253 -1.13 15.22 -2.14
CA PHE A 253 -1.01 13.83 -2.58
C PHE A 253 -0.87 12.93 -1.37
N TYR A 254 -1.53 11.77 -1.40
CA TYR A 254 -1.59 10.86 -0.26
C TYR A 254 -0.96 9.51 -0.56
N GLN A 255 -0.18 9.03 0.40
CA GLN A 255 0.41 7.69 0.38
C GLN A 255 -0.55 6.68 1.01
N ARG A 256 -0.58 5.49 0.42
CA ARG A 256 -1.46 4.39 0.82
C ARG A 256 -0.97 3.70 2.08
N GLU A 257 0.34 3.59 2.31
CA GLU A 257 0.84 3.03 3.57
C GLU A 257 0.82 4.08 4.68
N ALA A 258 0.46 3.64 5.89
CA ALA A 258 0.71 4.36 7.13
C ALA A 258 1.72 3.56 7.97
N ASP A 259 2.20 4.13 9.07
CA ASP A 259 3.12 3.44 9.99
C ASP A 259 2.57 2.09 10.51
N ASP A 260 3.48 1.15 10.78
CA ASP A 260 3.29 -0.13 11.49
C ASP A 260 1.91 -0.82 11.32
N ASN A 261 1.77 -1.61 10.25
CA ASN A 261 0.62 -2.48 9.95
C ASN A 261 -0.73 -1.78 9.71
N ALA A 262 -0.73 -0.47 9.49
CA ALA A 262 -1.88 0.28 9.04
C ALA A 262 -1.69 0.78 7.60
N PHE A 263 -2.80 0.97 6.89
CA PHE A 263 -2.82 1.61 5.59
C PHE A 263 -3.90 2.68 5.56
N CYS A 264 -3.67 3.67 4.72
CA CYS A 264 -4.59 4.74 4.39
C CYS A 264 -5.61 4.27 3.38
N ARG A 265 -6.88 4.53 3.70
CA ARG A 265 -7.98 4.34 2.77
C ARG A 265 -8.97 5.49 2.85
N PRO A 266 -9.77 5.69 1.79
CA PRO A 266 -10.97 6.50 1.89
C PRO A 266 -11.87 5.95 3.01
N LYS A 267 -12.25 6.82 3.94
CA LYS A 267 -13.26 6.55 4.94
C LYS A 267 -14.61 6.43 4.23
N GLU A 268 -15.25 5.28 4.39
CA GLU A 268 -16.60 5.06 3.91
C GLU A 268 -17.55 5.98 4.69
N SER A 269 -17.86 7.12 4.09
CA SER A 269 -18.71 8.16 4.64
C SER A 269 -19.73 8.55 3.58
N PRO A 270 -21.03 8.63 3.90
CA PRO A 270 -22.03 9.15 2.97
C PRO A 270 -21.81 10.65 2.68
N TYR A 271 -21.01 11.31 3.49
CA TYR A 271 -20.57 12.67 3.29
C TYR A 271 -19.29 12.69 2.44
N VAL A 272 -19.42 13.18 1.20
CA VAL A 272 -18.30 13.57 0.35
C VAL A 272 -17.99 15.04 0.68
N PRO A 273 -16.80 15.36 1.21
CA PRO A 273 -16.43 16.74 1.51
C PRO A 273 -16.54 17.64 0.26
N PRO A 274 -16.81 18.94 0.42
CA PRO A 274 -16.81 19.90 -0.69
C PRO A 274 -15.49 19.92 -1.47
N ALA A 275 -14.38 19.51 -0.82
CA ALA A 275 -13.05 19.40 -1.39
C ALA A 275 -12.83 18.16 -2.28
N GLY A 276 -13.83 17.32 -2.52
CA GLY A 276 -13.73 16.22 -3.49
C GLY A 276 -12.79 15.06 -3.13
N ILE A 277 -11.84 15.24 -2.20
CA ILE A 277 -11.10 14.14 -1.58
C ILE A 277 -12.02 13.50 -0.52
N PRO A 278 -12.22 12.17 -0.57
CA PRO A 278 -12.88 11.47 0.52
C PRO A 278 -12.07 11.65 1.82
N LEU A 279 -12.73 11.81 2.96
CA LEU A 279 -12.06 11.77 4.26
C LEU A 279 -11.19 10.51 4.32
N LEU A 280 -9.93 10.61 4.75
CA LEU A 280 -9.07 9.44 4.88
C LEU A 280 -9.08 8.92 6.31
N GLU A 281 -8.90 7.61 6.46
CA GLU A 281 -8.64 6.96 7.74
C GLU A 281 -7.50 5.95 7.61
N THR A 282 -6.77 5.79 8.71
CA THR A 282 -5.85 4.66 8.87
C THR A 282 -6.65 3.43 9.28
N ALA A 283 -6.42 2.30 8.64
CA ALA A 283 -7.05 1.02 8.94
C ALA A 283 -6.00 -0.09 8.99
N HIS A 284 -6.22 -1.08 9.86
CA HIS A 284 -5.45 -2.32 9.85
C HIS A 284 -5.83 -3.18 8.65
N VAL A 285 -4.98 -4.15 8.31
CA VAL A 285 -5.25 -5.18 7.27
C VAL A 285 -6.58 -5.91 7.51
N SER A 286 -7.02 -6.04 8.76
CA SER A 286 -8.32 -6.60 9.13
C SER A 286 -9.54 -5.73 8.75
N GLY A 287 -9.30 -4.49 8.30
CA GLY A 287 -10.33 -3.49 8.00
C GLY A 287 -10.78 -2.66 9.21
N ALA A 288 -10.27 -2.96 10.41
CA ALA A 288 -10.56 -2.20 11.61
C ALA A 288 -9.84 -0.83 11.59
N PRO A 289 -10.47 0.26 12.07
CA PRO A 289 -9.78 1.54 12.22
C PRO A 289 -8.51 1.41 13.07
N ALA A 290 -7.42 1.99 12.59
CA ALA A 290 -6.15 2.08 13.29
C ALA A 290 -5.95 3.50 13.80
N LYS A 291 -5.14 3.67 14.85
CA LYS A 291 -4.64 4.99 15.24
C LYS A 291 -3.42 5.32 14.36
N GLY A 292 -3.42 6.49 13.74
CA GLY A 292 -2.32 6.95 12.91
C GLY A 292 -2.74 8.18 12.09
N LEU A 293 -1.77 8.71 11.34
CA LEU A 293 -2.02 9.73 10.34
C LEU A 293 -1.63 9.17 8.97
N CYS A 294 -2.38 9.58 7.95
CA CYS A 294 -2.00 9.29 6.59
C CYS A 294 -0.88 10.21 6.14
N TYR A 295 0.18 9.61 5.61
CA TYR A 295 1.25 10.38 4.99
C TYR A 295 0.72 11.07 3.74
N HIS A 296 1.00 12.37 3.66
CA HIS A 296 0.62 13.18 2.53
C HIS A 296 1.65 14.30 2.31
N SER A 297 1.74 14.76 1.07
CA SER A 297 2.59 15.89 0.69
C SER A 297 1.68 17.01 0.19
N TYR A 298 1.56 18.05 1.01
CA TYR A 298 0.77 19.25 0.74
C TYR A 298 1.67 20.47 0.59
N ASP A 299 1.40 21.31 -0.41
CA ASP A 299 2.00 22.62 -0.56
C ASP A 299 1.07 23.54 -1.39
N SER A 300 1.38 24.83 -1.42
CA SER A 300 0.60 25.86 -2.12
C SER A 300 1.50 26.91 -2.77
N ARG A 301 1.10 27.42 -3.94
CA ARG A 301 1.83 28.50 -4.63
C ARG A 301 0.89 29.47 -5.32
N VAL A 302 1.31 30.74 -5.36
CA VAL A 302 0.57 31.83 -6.01
C VAL A 302 1.26 32.22 -7.31
N PHE A 303 0.48 32.46 -8.36
CA PHE A 303 0.95 32.83 -9.69
C PHE A 303 0.21 34.05 -10.22
N ALA A 304 0.95 34.96 -10.85
CA ALA A 304 0.36 35.97 -11.72
C ALA A 304 -0.01 35.34 -13.07
N VAL A 305 -1.24 35.59 -13.52
CA VAL A 305 -1.75 35.16 -14.82
C VAL A 305 -1.39 36.24 -15.86
N PRO A 306 -0.73 35.90 -16.97
CA PRO A 306 -0.35 36.87 -17.98
C PRO A 306 -1.58 37.51 -18.64
N SER A 307 -1.56 38.85 -18.72
CA SER A 307 -2.65 39.71 -19.21
C SER A 307 -2.88 39.68 -20.72
#